data_AF-A0A523ZUB6-F1
#
_entry.id   AF-A0A523ZUB6-F1
#
_cell.length_a   1.000
_cell.length_b   1.000
_cell.length_c   1.000
_cell.angle_alpha   90.00
_cell.angle_beta   90.00
_cell.angle_gamma   90.00
#
_symmetry.space_group_name_H-M   'P 1'
#
loop_
_entity.id
_entity.type
_entity.pdbx_description
1 polymer ?
#
loop_
_entity_poly.entity_id
_entity_poly.type
_entity_poly.pdbx_seq_one_letter_code
_entity_poly.pdbx_strand_id
1 'polypeptide(L)'
;KVTSKPDGKLTVTVYDAYLDAEIELDSDLVVLSVPLVQHEDGRKLSSILKVPVGFDGFFFEAHPKLRPVDFASDGIYVCGTAHGPKNVNESIAQACAAASRAGIPMAVRKIKAEAVKASVDEDICVTCDACVVSCIFNAIEAASFGLPNIIEANCKGCGVCAAECPMGAMQLIHFTDRQIVAAIEALLKPKKTTSLGDSFEPIILCFACQWCSYGAADLAGISRIQYPPNVRILRVPCSGRVDVLHVLKAFQNGVDGVIITGCLIGDCHYIDGNVKAKSRVEVMKKSLPALGINPERLEIDYASSSEGQKFATMMTNFVEKIRKLGPNPLGVEGGGD
;
A
#
# COMPACT_ATOMS: atom_id res chain seq x y z
N LYS A 1 -5.11 -12.39 42.42
CA LYS A 1 -5.68 -13.73 42.15
C LYS A 1 -7.11 -13.77 42.66
N VAL A 2 -8.05 -14.42 41.97
CA VAL A 2 -9.43 -14.57 42.43
C VAL A 2 -9.75 -16.07 42.56
N THR A 3 -10.28 -16.48 43.71
CA THR A 3 -10.68 -17.88 43.97
C THR A 3 -12.09 -17.93 44.53
N SER A 4 -12.88 -18.91 44.09
CA SER A 4 -14.21 -19.17 44.66
C SER A 4 -14.09 -20.03 45.91
N LYS A 5 -14.79 -19.65 46.99
CA LYS A 5 -14.96 -20.46 48.19
C LYS A 5 -16.15 -21.43 48.04
N PRO A 6 -16.21 -22.50 48.86
CA PRO A 6 -17.33 -23.45 48.86
C PRO A 6 -18.69 -22.86 49.26
N ASP A 7 -18.70 -21.72 49.96
CA ASP A 7 -19.89 -20.98 50.37
C ASP A 7 -20.42 -20.02 49.30
N GLY A 8 -19.78 -19.97 48.12
CA GLY A 8 -20.14 -19.10 47.01
C GLY A 8 -19.51 -17.70 47.07
N LYS A 9 -18.74 -17.37 48.13
CA LYS A 9 -18.00 -16.11 48.21
C LYS A 9 -16.73 -16.14 47.36
N LEU A 10 -16.28 -14.95 46.94
CA LEU A 10 -15.03 -14.78 46.19
C LEU A 10 -13.95 -14.24 47.13
N THR A 11 -12.75 -14.79 47.05
CA THR A 11 -11.56 -14.22 47.69
C THR A 11 -10.67 -13.61 46.64
N VAL A 12 -10.33 -12.34 46.83
CA VAL A 12 -9.41 -11.58 46.00
C VAL A 12 -8.09 -11.42 46.75
N THR A 13 -7.05 -12.08 46.28
CA THR A 13 -5.68 -11.90 46.78
C THR A 13 -4.99 -10.81 45.95
N VAL A 14 -4.54 -9.75 46.60
CA VAL A 14 -3.75 -8.66 45.98
C VAL A 14 -2.53 -8.35 46.83
N TYR A 15 -1.47 -7.89 46.19
CA TYR A 15 -0.31 -7.35 46.90
C TYR A 15 -0.56 -5.86 47.19
N ASP A 16 -0.53 -5.50 48.47
CA ASP A 16 -0.65 -4.12 48.91
C ASP A 16 0.75 -3.51 49.06
N ALA A 17 1.06 -2.56 48.19
CA ALA A 17 2.38 -1.92 48.16
C ALA A 17 2.67 -1.02 49.38
N TYR A 18 1.66 -0.58 50.13
CA TYR A 18 1.84 0.19 51.36
C TYR A 18 2.12 -0.69 52.57
N LEU A 19 1.52 -1.89 52.60
CA LEU A 19 1.73 -2.88 53.65
C LEU A 19 2.91 -3.81 53.38
N ASP A 20 3.45 -3.80 52.15
CA ASP A 20 4.49 -4.71 51.67
C ASP A 20 4.12 -6.19 51.93
N ALA A 21 2.84 -6.52 51.69
CA ALA A 21 2.28 -7.84 52.01
C ALA A 21 1.15 -8.21 51.05
N GLU A 22 0.93 -9.52 50.89
CA GLU A 22 -0.29 -10.01 50.26
C GLU A 22 -1.46 -9.93 51.24
N ILE A 23 -2.57 -9.37 50.78
CA ILE A 23 -3.83 -9.30 51.51
C ILE A 23 -4.90 -10.10 50.79
N GLU A 24 -5.76 -10.74 51.57
CA GLU A 24 -6.94 -11.46 51.08
C GLU A 24 -8.20 -10.70 51.45
N LEU A 25 -9.03 -10.42 50.45
CA LEU A 25 -10.29 -9.71 50.60
C LEU A 25 -11.43 -10.63 50.18
N ASP A 26 -12.33 -10.93 51.11
CA ASP A 26 -13.56 -11.65 50.81
C ASP A 26 -14.61 -10.67 50.24
N SER A 27 -15.27 -11.05 49.17
CA SER A 27 -16.26 -10.23 48.46
C SER A 27 -17.38 -11.07 47.89
N ASP A 28 -18.59 -10.54 47.93
CA ASP A 28 -19.77 -11.18 47.33
C ASP A 28 -19.83 -10.95 45.81
N LEU A 29 -19.17 -9.91 45.30
CA LEU A 29 -19.09 -9.57 43.88
C LEU A 29 -17.71 -8.98 43.54
N VAL A 30 -17.14 -9.39 42.41
CA VAL A 30 -15.93 -8.80 41.84
C VAL A 30 -16.27 -8.24 40.46
N VAL A 31 -16.12 -6.92 40.29
CA VAL A 31 -16.37 -6.25 39.00
C VAL A 31 -15.06 -6.06 38.26
N LEU A 32 -14.95 -6.68 37.07
CA LEU A 32 -13.76 -6.55 36.22
C LEU A 32 -13.86 -5.28 35.37
N SER A 33 -12.94 -4.35 35.59
CA SER A 33 -12.77 -3.18 34.72
C SER A 33 -12.00 -3.58 33.46
N VAL A 34 -12.71 -4.15 32.49
CA VAL A 34 -12.12 -4.62 31.22
C VAL A 34 -11.72 -3.44 30.32
N PRO A 35 -10.64 -3.58 29.52
CA PRO A 35 -10.25 -2.54 28.58
C PRO A 35 -11.24 -2.43 27.43
N LEU A 36 -11.27 -1.27 26.79
CA LEU A 36 -11.94 -1.11 25.51
C LEU A 36 -11.12 -1.80 24.41
N VAL A 37 -11.78 -2.65 23.63
CA VAL A 37 -11.21 -3.28 22.43
C VAL A 37 -11.99 -2.85 21.20
N GLN A 38 -11.39 -2.96 20.02
CA GLN A 38 -12.06 -2.64 18.77
C GLN A 38 -13.23 -3.61 18.49
N HIS A 39 -14.28 -3.11 17.84
CA HIS A 39 -15.37 -3.94 17.32
C HIS A 39 -14.86 -4.97 16.30
N GLU A 40 -15.45 -6.17 16.28
CA GLU A 40 -15.03 -7.28 15.40
C GLU A 40 -15.03 -6.91 13.91
N ASP A 41 -15.99 -6.09 13.47
CA ASP A 41 -16.09 -5.60 12.10
C ASP A 41 -15.06 -4.51 11.73
N GLY A 42 -14.26 -4.00 12.67
CA GLY A 42 -13.32 -2.91 12.40
C GLY A 42 -12.35 -3.21 11.25
N ARG A 43 -11.84 -4.46 11.20
CA ARG A 43 -10.96 -4.92 10.11
C ARG A 43 -11.69 -5.04 8.78
N LYS A 44 -12.94 -5.50 8.79
CA LYS A 44 -13.77 -5.60 7.58
C LYS A 44 -14.03 -4.21 7.00
N LEU A 45 -14.38 -3.25 7.87
CA LEU A 45 -14.62 -1.87 7.47
C LEU A 45 -13.33 -1.19 6.96
N SER A 46 -12.19 -1.46 7.59
CA SER A 46 -10.87 -1.01 7.12
C SER A 46 -10.59 -1.44 5.67
N SER A 47 -10.88 -2.68 5.30
CA SER A 47 -10.71 -3.15 3.91
C SER A 47 -11.66 -2.45 2.93
N ILE A 48 -12.93 -2.28 3.32
CA ILE A 48 -13.94 -1.61 2.48
C ILE A 48 -13.56 -0.14 2.24
N LEU A 49 -13.23 0.58 3.31
CA LEU A 49 -12.90 2.00 3.26
C LEU A 49 -11.46 2.27 2.80
N LYS A 50 -10.60 1.24 2.79
CA LYS A 50 -9.16 1.31 2.46
C LYS A 50 -8.44 2.31 3.36
N VAL A 51 -8.61 2.09 4.66
CA VAL A 51 -7.99 2.92 5.72
C VAL A 51 -7.18 2.03 6.67
N PRO A 52 -6.05 2.51 7.20
CA PRO A 52 -5.18 1.69 8.03
C PRO A 52 -5.76 1.44 9.44
N VAL A 53 -5.29 0.37 10.07
CA VAL A 53 -5.58 -0.02 11.45
C VAL A 53 -4.25 -0.20 12.17
N GLY A 54 -4.15 0.34 13.38
CA GLY A 54 -2.96 0.26 14.23
C GLY A 54 -2.73 -1.13 14.83
N PHE A 55 -1.61 -1.27 15.54
CA PHE A 55 -1.25 -2.52 16.23
C PHE A 55 -2.22 -2.89 17.38
N ASP A 56 -2.87 -1.88 17.95
CA ASP A 56 -3.90 -1.99 18.99
C ASP A 56 -5.27 -2.40 18.43
N GLY A 57 -5.39 -2.52 17.09
CA GLY A 57 -6.62 -2.87 16.40
C GLY A 57 -7.54 -1.69 16.14
N PHE A 58 -7.19 -0.47 16.52
CA PHE A 58 -8.00 0.72 16.27
C PHE A 58 -7.66 1.38 14.93
N PHE A 59 -8.57 2.18 14.38
CA PHE A 59 -8.31 2.90 13.13
C PHE A 59 -7.16 3.90 13.29
N PHE A 60 -6.25 3.92 12.33
CA PHE A 60 -5.05 4.75 12.37
C PHE A 60 -5.25 6.04 11.57
N GLU A 61 -5.16 7.18 12.23
CA GLU A 61 -5.31 8.50 11.62
C GLU A 61 -4.14 8.87 10.70
N ALA A 62 -4.31 9.95 9.93
CA ALA A 62 -3.28 10.47 9.03
C ALA A 62 -2.07 11.05 9.77
N HIS A 63 -2.31 11.80 10.86
CA HIS A 63 -1.23 12.35 11.68
C HIS A 63 -1.74 12.75 13.09
N PRO A 64 -1.11 12.29 14.18
CA PRO A 64 -1.63 12.46 15.56
C PRO A 64 -1.90 13.91 15.99
N LYS A 65 -1.15 14.88 15.45
CA LYS A 65 -1.29 16.32 15.77
C LYS A 65 -1.98 17.16 14.70
N LEU A 66 -1.53 17.08 13.45
CA LEU A 66 -2.00 17.94 12.36
C LEU A 66 -3.34 17.50 11.76
N ARG A 67 -3.62 16.19 11.78
CA ARG A 67 -4.80 15.57 11.14
C ARG A 67 -5.33 14.41 12.01
N PRO A 68 -5.74 14.67 13.26
CA PRO A 68 -6.06 13.63 14.25
C PRO A 68 -7.39 12.88 13.98
N VAL A 69 -8.19 13.36 13.02
CA VAL A 69 -9.50 12.79 12.67
C VAL A 69 -9.61 12.45 11.19
N ASP A 70 -8.56 12.69 10.41
CA ASP A 70 -8.53 12.38 8.99
C ASP A 70 -7.85 11.04 8.78
N PHE A 71 -8.22 10.33 7.72
CA PHE A 71 -7.36 9.30 7.15
C PHE A 71 -6.44 9.88 6.07
N ALA A 72 -5.45 9.10 5.66
CA ALA A 72 -4.65 9.41 4.47
C ALA A 72 -5.52 9.42 3.19
N SER A 73 -6.59 8.63 3.19
CA SER A 73 -7.64 8.63 2.17
C SER A 73 -8.56 9.83 2.33
N ASP A 74 -8.57 10.72 1.33
CA ASP A 74 -9.37 11.95 1.38
C ASP A 74 -10.88 11.69 1.41
N GLY A 75 -11.59 12.53 2.16
CA GLY A 75 -13.05 12.42 2.34
C GLY A 75 -13.50 11.37 3.35
N ILE A 76 -12.57 10.61 3.96
CA ILE A 76 -12.86 9.66 5.03
C ILE A 76 -12.26 10.17 6.34
N TYR A 77 -13.05 10.13 7.40
CA TYR A 77 -12.71 10.65 8.72
C TYR A 77 -13.03 9.62 9.80
N VAL A 78 -12.44 9.77 10.98
CA VAL A 78 -12.64 8.89 12.12
C VAL A 78 -13.05 9.69 13.36
N CYS A 79 -13.99 9.15 14.14
CA CYS A 79 -14.37 9.70 15.43
C CYS A 79 -14.83 8.62 16.41
N GLY A 80 -14.79 8.96 17.70
CA GLY A 80 -15.27 8.11 18.77
C GLY A 80 -14.34 6.93 19.06
N THR A 81 -14.89 5.91 19.69
CA THR A 81 -14.13 4.75 20.17
C THR A 81 -13.54 3.88 19.06
N ALA A 82 -14.03 4.01 17.82
CA ALA A 82 -13.43 3.33 16.66
C ALA A 82 -11.99 3.77 16.38
N HIS A 83 -11.62 5.00 16.77
CA HIS A 83 -10.25 5.54 16.68
C HIS A 83 -9.35 5.09 17.85
N GLY A 84 -9.90 4.66 18.98
CA GLY A 84 -9.12 4.30 20.16
C GLY A 84 -9.86 4.52 21.48
N PRO A 85 -9.37 3.97 22.61
CA PRO A 85 -9.96 4.21 23.93
C PRO A 85 -10.01 5.69 24.28
N LYS A 86 -11.20 6.19 24.62
CA LYS A 86 -11.45 7.59 24.97
C LYS A 86 -12.74 7.73 25.76
N ASN A 87 -12.84 8.82 26.52
CA ASN A 87 -14.05 9.15 27.26
C ASN A 87 -15.12 9.81 26.38
N VAL A 88 -16.29 10.07 26.96
CA VAL A 88 -17.43 10.67 26.24
C VAL A 88 -17.10 12.08 25.74
N ASN A 89 -16.44 12.91 26.54
CA ASN A 89 -16.11 14.29 26.16
C ASN A 89 -15.12 14.32 24.99
N GLU A 90 -14.10 13.46 25.02
CA GLU A 90 -13.15 13.28 23.92
C GLU A 90 -13.85 12.78 22.64
N SER A 91 -14.79 11.84 22.78
CA SER A 91 -15.59 11.34 21.65
C SER A 91 -16.45 12.45 21.02
N ILE A 92 -17.09 13.28 21.84
CA ILE A 92 -17.88 14.43 21.37
C ILE A 92 -16.98 15.44 20.67
N ALA A 93 -15.84 15.80 21.26
CA ALA A 93 -14.88 16.72 20.65
C ALA A 93 -14.38 16.20 19.30
N GLN A 94 -14.05 14.90 19.22
CA GLN A 94 -13.61 14.27 17.98
C GLN A 94 -14.73 14.21 16.93
N ALA A 95 -15.97 13.95 17.34
CA ALA A 95 -17.12 13.98 16.43
C ALA A 95 -17.34 15.38 15.85
N CYS A 96 -17.25 16.44 16.66
CA CYS A 96 -17.30 17.82 16.17
C CYS A 96 -16.16 18.12 15.19
N ALA A 97 -14.94 17.66 15.49
CA ALA A 97 -13.79 17.81 14.59
C ALA A 97 -14.02 17.08 13.26
N ALA A 98 -14.44 15.81 13.28
CA ALA A 98 -14.72 15.03 12.09
C ALA A 98 -15.86 15.66 11.25
N ALA A 99 -16.94 16.11 11.90
CA ALA A 99 -18.04 16.82 11.24
C ALA A 99 -17.58 18.14 10.60
N SER A 100 -16.72 18.91 11.28
CA SER A 100 -16.12 20.12 10.73
C SER A 100 -15.26 19.80 9.49
N ARG A 101 -14.39 18.79 9.57
CA ARG A 101 -13.53 18.36 8.45
C ARG A 101 -14.35 17.87 7.26
N ALA A 102 -15.37 17.04 7.49
CA ALA A 102 -16.29 16.59 6.46
C ALA A 102 -17.16 17.73 5.89
N GLY A 103 -17.46 18.74 6.72
CA GLY A 103 -18.20 19.94 6.33
C GLY A 103 -17.48 20.83 5.32
N ILE A 104 -16.15 20.86 5.33
CA ILE A 104 -15.34 21.70 4.43
C ILE A 104 -15.66 21.44 2.94
N PRO A 105 -15.53 20.21 2.40
CA PRO A 105 -15.83 19.97 0.98
C PRO A 105 -17.30 20.23 0.64
N MET A 106 -18.24 19.97 1.56
CA MET A 106 -19.66 20.25 1.37
C MET A 106 -19.95 21.76 1.29
N ALA A 107 -19.31 22.56 2.14
CA ALA A 107 -19.48 24.01 2.19
C ALA A 107 -18.87 24.69 0.95
N VAL A 108 -17.69 24.24 0.51
CA VAL A 108 -17.00 24.78 -0.67
C VAL A 108 -17.70 24.35 -1.98
N ARG A 109 -18.52 23.29 -1.95
CA ARG A 109 -19.27 22.71 -3.09
C ARG A 109 -18.42 22.30 -4.30
N LYS A 110 -17.10 22.40 -4.16
CA LYS A 110 -16.10 22.06 -5.16
C LYS A 110 -14.97 21.34 -4.44
N ILE A 111 -14.58 20.23 -5.02
CA ILE A 111 -13.35 19.54 -4.65
C ILE A 111 -12.32 19.81 -5.72
N LYS A 112 -11.07 20.04 -5.32
CA LYS A 112 -9.97 20.04 -6.27
C LYS A 112 -9.74 18.58 -6.66
N ALA A 113 -10.01 18.25 -7.92
CA ALA A 113 -9.64 16.94 -8.44
C ALA A 113 -8.11 16.83 -8.47
N GLU A 114 -7.60 15.61 -8.29
CA GLU A 114 -6.17 15.37 -8.46
C GLU A 114 -5.71 15.69 -9.88
N ALA A 115 -4.50 16.22 -10.03
CA ALA A 115 -3.90 16.52 -11.33
C ALA A 115 -3.34 15.28 -12.04
N VAL A 116 -3.34 14.12 -11.38
CA VAL A 116 -2.88 12.85 -11.94
C VAL A 116 -3.91 12.35 -12.96
N LYS A 117 -3.78 12.82 -14.19
CA LYS A 117 -4.67 12.51 -15.31
C LYS A 117 -3.90 11.83 -16.43
N ALA A 118 -4.62 11.05 -17.23
CA ALA A 118 -4.07 10.49 -18.45
C ALA A 118 -3.84 11.64 -19.45
N SER A 119 -2.77 11.55 -20.22
CA SER A 119 -2.46 12.43 -21.35
C SER A 119 -2.02 11.58 -22.54
N VAL A 120 -2.13 12.10 -23.75
CA VAL A 120 -1.67 11.44 -24.97
C VAL A 120 -0.61 12.30 -25.65
N ASP A 121 0.48 11.66 -26.08
CA ASP A 121 1.43 12.25 -27.02
C ASP A 121 0.90 12.06 -28.44
N GLU A 122 0.54 13.18 -29.07
CA GLU A 122 -0.11 13.22 -30.37
C GLU A 122 0.81 12.78 -31.51
N ASP A 123 2.12 12.98 -31.37
CA ASP A 123 3.12 12.67 -32.41
C ASP A 123 3.44 11.16 -32.45
N ILE A 124 3.19 10.45 -31.36
CA ILE A 124 3.50 9.02 -31.20
C ILE A 124 2.23 8.15 -31.39
N CYS A 125 1.04 8.71 -31.13
CA CYS A 125 -0.20 7.97 -31.12
C CYS A 125 -0.60 7.45 -32.51
N VAL A 126 -0.83 6.14 -32.61
CA VAL A 126 -1.26 5.46 -33.85
C VAL A 126 -2.76 5.11 -33.87
N THR A 127 -3.54 5.70 -32.96
CA THR A 127 -5.01 5.55 -32.89
C THR A 127 -5.49 4.08 -32.90
N CYS A 128 -4.86 3.23 -32.09
CA CYS A 128 -5.20 1.79 -32.00
C CYS A 128 -6.28 1.45 -30.97
N ASP A 129 -6.80 2.45 -30.24
CA ASP A 129 -7.87 2.35 -29.24
C ASP A 129 -7.65 1.39 -28.05
N ALA A 130 -6.42 0.90 -27.84
CA ALA A 130 -6.08 0.10 -26.66
C ALA A 130 -6.37 0.86 -25.33
N CYS A 131 -6.20 2.18 -25.34
CA CYS A 131 -6.50 3.05 -24.20
C CYS A 131 -8.00 3.17 -23.92
N VAL A 132 -8.84 3.15 -24.97
CA VAL A 132 -10.31 3.17 -24.88
C VAL A 132 -10.79 1.87 -24.25
N VAL A 133 -10.36 0.73 -24.79
CA VAL A 133 -10.77 -0.61 -24.31
C VAL A 133 -10.31 -0.86 -22.87
N SER A 134 -9.12 -0.38 -22.49
CA SER A 134 -8.57 -0.60 -21.15
C SER A 134 -9.16 0.32 -20.07
N CYS A 135 -9.93 1.36 -20.41
CA CYS A 135 -10.44 2.31 -19.43
C CYS A 135 -11.79 1.88 -18.84
N ILE A 136 -11.80 1.34 -17.61
CA ILE A 136 -13.05 0.94 -16.92
C ILE A 136 -13.94 2.13 -16.52
N PHE A 137 -13.39 3.34 -16.52
CA PHE A 137 -14.10 4.56 -16.14
C PHE A 137 -14.74 5.28 -17.34
N ASN A 138 -14.59 4.74 -18.56
CA ASN A 138 -14.99 5.41 -19.80
C ASN A 138 -14.51 6.87 -19.84
N ALA A 139 -13.25 7.07 -19.45
CA ALA A 139 -12.62 8.38 -19.44
C ALA A 139 -11.90 8.70 -20.76
N ILE A 140 -11.85 7.73 -21.69
CA ILE A 140 -11.19 7.87 -22.98
C ILE A 140 -12.18 7.42 -24.04
N GLU A 141 -12.52 8.30 -24.96
CA GLU A 141 -13.46 8.04 -26.04
C GLU A 141 -12.71 7.92 -27.37
N ALA A 142 -13.11 6.94 -28.19
CA ALA A 142 -12.62 6.80 -29.55
C ALA A 142 -13.18 7.94 -30.42
N ALA A 143 -12.31 8.58 -31.19
CA ALA A 143 -12.73 9.53 -32.23
C ALA A 143 -12.92 8.78 -33.55
N SER A 144 -13.94 9.13 -34.34
CA SER A 144 -14.18 8.48 -35.64
C SER A 144 -13.01 8.64 -36.62
N PHE A 145 -12.30 9.76 -36.51
CA PHE A 145 -11.03 10.04 -37.20
C PHE A 145 -10.20 10.95 -36.29
N GLY A 146 -9.20 10.42 -35.60
CA GLY A 146 -8.28 11.23 -34.81
C GLY A 146 -7.82 10.58 -33.51
N LEU A 147 -7.20 11.41 -32.69
CA LEU A 147 -6.63 11.05 -31.40
C LEU A 147 -7.71 10.71 -30.37
N PRO A 148 -7.40 9.88 -29.36
CA PRO A 148 -8.33 9.58 -28.28
C PRO A 148 -8.67 10.84 -27.49
N ASN A 149 -9.96 11.05 -27.22
CA ASN A 149 -10.45 12.17 -26.41
C ASN A 149 -10.50 11.79 -24.92
N ILE A 150 -9.79 12.52 -24.05
CA ILE A 150 -9.73 12.21 -22.62
C ILE A 150 -10.68 13.12 -21.84
N ILE A 151 -11.73 12.53 -21.27
CA ILE A 151 -12.63 13.21 -20.35
C ILE A 151 -11.96 13.25 -18.96
N GLU A 152 -11.23 14.34 -18.68
CA GLU A 152 -10.49 14.50 -17.43
C GLU A 152 -11.35 14.31 -16.17
N ALA A 153 -12.63 14.71 -16.22
CA ALA A 153 -13.57 14.56 -15.12
C ALA A 153 -13.81 13.08 -14.73
N ASN A 154 -13.79 12.18 -15.71
CA ASN A 154 -13.97 10.75 -15.51
C ASN A 154 -12.66 10.05 -15.16
N CYS A 155 -11.53 10.57 -15.64
CA CYS A 155 -10.21 9.97 -15.41
C CYS A 155 -9.86 9.97 -13.91
N LYS A 156 -9.75 8.77 -13.32
CA LYS A 156 -9.37 8.61 -11.91
C LYS A 156 -7.86 8.50 -11.67
N GLY A 157 -7.03 8.58 -12.71
CA GLY A 157 -5.57 8.59 -12.55
C GLY A 157 -4.92 7.22 -12.26
N CYS A 158 -5.57 6.11 -12.60
CA CYS A 158 -5.05 4.76 -12.30
C CYS A 158 -3.81 4.38 -13.14
N GLY A 159 -3.65 4.97 -14.32
CA GLY A 159 -2.49 4.72 -15.20
C GLY A 159 -2.52 3.45 -16.04
N VAL A 160 -3.62 2.69 -16.03
CA VAL A 160 -3.75 1.46 -16.83
C VAL A 160 -3.58 1.73 -18.33
N CYS A 161 -4.26 2.75 -18.86
CA CYS A 161 -4.16 3.11 -20.29
C CYS A 161 -2.74 3.48 -20.72
N ALA A 162 -1.92 4.06 -19.83
CA ALA A 162 -0.52 4.33 -20.09
C ALA A 162 0.29 3.03 -20.18
N ALA A 163 0.06 2.10 -19.25
CA ALA A 163 0.74 0.80 -19.24
C ALA A 163 0.29 -0.18 -20.33
N GLU A 164 -0.90 0.02 -20.90
CA GLU A 164 -1.42 -0.79 -22.01
C GLU A 164 -1.12 -0.18 -23.39
N CYS A 165 -0.54 1.02 -23.45
CA CYS A 165 -0.28 1.68 -24.72
C CYS A 165 0.94 1.05 -25.41
N PRO A 166 0.76 0.35 -26.55
CA PRO A 166 1.87 -0.36 -27.19
C PRO A 166 2.92 0.60 -27.76
N MET A 167 2.53 1.84 -28.07
CA MET A 167 3.42 2.86 -28.60
C MET A 167 4.06 3.72 -27.50
N GLY A 168 3.63 3.60 -26.24
CA GLY A 168 4.03 4.52 -25.16
C GLY A 168 3.49 5.95 -25.31
N ALA A 169 2.53 6.19 -26.21
CA ALA A 169 1.93 7.50 -26.43
C ALA A 169 1.07 7.96 -25.24
N MET A 170 0.36 7.03 -24.59
CA MET A 170 -0.41 7.36 -23.39
C MET A 170 0.52 7.49 -22.20
N GLN A 171 0.38 8.61 -21.48
CA GLN A 171 1.14 8.92 -20.28
C GLN A 171 0.20 9.21 -19.12
N LEU A 172 0.74 9.22 -17.92
CA LEU A 172 0.04 9.66 -16.71
C LEU A 172 0.79 10.85 -16.12
N ILE A 173 0.13 12.01 -16.01
CA ILE A 173 0.73 13.22 -15.45
C ILE A 173 1.22 12.93 -14.01
N HIS A 174 2.43 13.40 -13.68
CA HIS A 174 3.18 13.10 -12.44
C HIS A 174 3.68 11.66 -12.27
N PHE A 175 3.35 10.76 -13.18
CA PHE A 175 3.85 9.38 -13.23
C PHE A 175 4.11 8.96 -14.67
N THR A 176 4.79 9.80 -15.46
CA THR A 176 5.17 9.48 -16.83
C THR A 176 6.19 8.35 -16.84
N ASP A 177 6.33 7.62 -17.95
CA ASP A 177 7.32 6.54 -18.03
C ASP A 177 8.72 7.08 -17.75
N ARG A 178 9.03 8.28 -18.28
CA ARG A 178 10.30 8.98 -18.01
C ARG A 178 10.53 9.24 -16.53
N GLN A 179 9.49 9.66 -15.78
CA GLN A 179 9.60 9.92 -14.34
C GLN A 179 9.81 8.63 -13.55
N ILE A 180 9.07 7.57 -13.89
CA ILE A 180 9.20 6.26 -13.23
C ILE A 180 10.58 5.66 -13.51
N VAL A 181 11.04 5.68 -14.76
CA VAL A 181 12.38 5.22 -15.14
C VAL A 181 13.47 6.02 -14.41
N ALA A 182 13.35 7.35 -14.35
CA ALA A 182 14.31 8.18 -13.61
C ALA A 182 14.33 7.83 -12.10
N ALA A 183 13.17 7.54 -11.50
CA ALA A 183 13.08 7.10 -10.12
C ALA A 183 13.71 5.71 -9.89
N ILE A 184 13.55 4.77 -10.83
CA ILE A 184 14.24 3.47 -10.81
C ILE A 184 15.75 3.69 -10.81
N GLU A 185 16.26 4.49 -11.75
CA GLU A 185 17.69 4.77 -11.86
C GLU A 185 18.25 5.47 -10.61
N ALA A 186 17.48 6.36 -9.98
CA ALA A 186 17.87 7.06 -8.76
C ALA A 186 17.91 6.13 -7.53
N LEU A 187 16.92 5.25 -7.36
CA LEU A 187 16.85 4.29 -6.25
C LEU A 187 18.00 3.27 -6.24
N LEU A 188 18.64 3.10 -7.41
CA LEU A 188 19.72 2.15 -7.64
C LEU A 188 21.10 2.84 -7.72
N LYS A 189 21.23 4.10 -7.29
CA LYS A 189 22.53 4.80 -7.18
C LYS A 189 23.04 4.83 -5.73
N PRO A 190 24.29 4.38 -5.47
CA PRO A 190 25.20 3.69 -6.37
C PRO A 190 24.70 2.28 -6.72
N LYS A 191 24.99 1.78 -7.94
CA LYS A 191 24.54 0.47 -8.46
C LYS A 191 25.03 -0.75 -7.66
N LYS A 192 25.86 -0.52 -6.64
CA LYS A 192 26.32 -1.51 -5.67
C LYS A 192 25.98 -1.05 -4.27
N THR A 193 25.02 -1.70 -3.63
CA THR A 193 25.11 -1.91 -2.18
C THR A 193 26.03 -3.08 -1.96
N THR A 194 27.25 -2.75 -1.58
CA THR A 194 28.31 -3.60 -1.04
C THR A 194 27.78 -4.89 -0.42
N SER A 195 28.24 -6.00 -0.97
CA SER A 195 28.37 -7.28 -0.27
C SER A 195 28.99 -7.02 1.11
N LEU A 196 28.20 -7.07 2.17
CA LEU A 196 28.70 -7.09 3.54
C LEU A 196 29.20 -8.52 3.80
N GLY A 197 30.41 -8.81 3.32
CA GLY A 197 31.03 -10.15 3.36
C GLY A 197 30.95 -10.93 2.04
N ASP A 198 31.33 -12.21 2.07
CA ASP A 198 31.42 -13.10 0.89
C ASP A 198 30.06 -13.55 0.32
N SER A 199 28.94 -13.19 0.97
CA SER A 199 27.59 -13.63 0.59
C SER A 199 26.85 -12.60 -0.27
N PHE A 200 26.25 -13.06 -1.36
CA PHE A 200 25.36 -12.28 -2.23
C PHE A 200 24.09 -11.82 -1.48
N GLU A 201 23.80 -10.51 -1.56
CA GLU A 201 22.56 -9.92 -1.05
C GLU A 201 21.80 -9.24 -2.21
N PRO A 202 20.57 -9.69 -2.55
CA PRO A 202 19.89 -9.23 -3.75
C PRO A 202 19.34 -7.82 -3.59
N ILE A 203 19.33 -7.01 -4.64
CA ILE A 203 18.61 -5.73 -4.66
C ILE A 203 17.19 -5.98 -5.20
N ILE A 204 16.18 -5.65 -4.40
CA ILE A 204 14.78 -5.82 -4.77
C ILE A 204 14.13 -4.46 -5.05
N LEU A 205 13.46 -4.33 -6.20
CA LEU A 205 12.58 -3.20 -6.48
C LEU A 205 11.13 -3.58 -6.22
N CYS A 206 10.46 -2.86 -5.33
CA CYS A 206 9.05 -3.01 -5.01
C CYS A 206 8.25 -1.84 -5.58
N PHE A 207 7.43 -2.07 -6.61
CA PHE A 207 6.42 -1.10 -7.03
C PHE A 207 5.21 -1.20 -6.10
N ALA A 208 4.95 -0.17 -5.30
CA ALA A 208 3.88 -0.19 -4.31
C ALA A 208 2.71 0.70 -4.70
N CYS A 209 1.52 0.10 -4.84
CA CYS A 209 0.27 0.81 -5.02
C CYS A 209 0.02 1.78 -3.85
N GLN A 210 -0.19 3.05 -4.17
CA GLN A 210 -0.37 4.15 -3.22
C GLN A 210 -1.48 3.89 -2.19
N TRP A 211 -2.58 3.27 -2.60
CA TRP A 211 -3.79 3.16 -1.77
C TRP A 211 -3.76 2.04 -0.73
N CYS A 212 -3.04 0.95 -0.99
CA CYS A 212 -3.06 -0.23 -0.13
C CYS A 212 -1.65 -0.63 0.28
N SER A 213 -0.84 -1.13 -0.67
CA SER A 213 0.48 -1.71 -0.35
C SER A 213 1.47 -0.68 0.18
N TYR A 214 1.43 0.57 -0.28
CA TYR A 214 2.27 1.63 0.29
C TYR A 214 1.87 1.93 1.74
N GLY A 215 0.57 2.02 2.03
CA GLY A 215 0.07 2.15 3.40
C GLY A 215 0.41 0.95 4.29
N ALA A 216 0.45 -0.27 3.72
CA ALA A 216 0.90 -1.46 4.42
C ALA A 216 2.40 -1.38 4.79
N ALA A 217 3.23 -0.84 3.87
CA ALA A 217 4.64 -0.59 4.13
C ALA A 217 4.83 0.46 5.23
N ASP A 218 4.07 1.56 5.19
CA ASP A 218 4.05 2.59 6.24
C ASP A 218 3.66 1.99 7.59
N LEU A 219 2.60 1.17 7.61
CA LEU A 219 2.15 0.46 8.82
C LEU A 219 3.24 -0.48 9.36
N ALA A 220 3.95 -1.21 8.50
CA ALA A 220 5.09 -2.03 8.91
C ALA A 220 6.20 -1.19 9.57
N GLY A 221 6.55 -0.05 9.00
CA GLY A 221 7.57 0.86 9.55
C GLY A 221 7.17 1.46 10.90
N ILE A 222 5.92 1.92 11.02
CA ILE A 222 5.40 2.49 12.28
C ILE A 222 5.28 1.41 13.36
N SER A 223 4.87 0.19 12.97
CA SER A 223 4.75 -0.96 13.87
C SER A 223 6.08 -1.66 14.15
N ARG A 224 7.20 -1.14 13.63
CA ARG A 224 8.57 -1.69 13.82
C ARG A 224 8.72 -3.14 13.36
N ILE A 225 7.91 -3.57 12.39
CA ILE A 225 7.98 -4.91 11.81
C ILE A 225 9.20 -4.97 10.89
N GLN A 226 10.16 -5.83 11.23
CA GLN A 226 11.40 -5.96 10.47
C GLN A 226 11.20 -6.80 9.20
N TYR A 227 11.85 -6.39 8.12
CA TYR A 227 12.02 -7.16 6.89
C TYR A 227 13.38 -6.77 6.27
N PRO A 228 13.93 -7.54 5.31
CA PRO A 228 15.26 -7.29 4.78
C PRO A 228 15.45 -5.86 4.20
N PRO A 229 16.59 -5.20 4.48
CA PRO A 229 16.81 -3.77 4.18
C PRO A 229 17.19 -3.48 2.71
N ASN A 230 17.28 -4.52 1.89
CA ASN A 230 17.65 -4.50 0.47
C ASN A 230 16.44 -4.33 -0.47
N VAL A 231 15.26 -4.07 0.08
CA VAL A 231 14.07 -3.67 -0.69
C VAL A 231 14.05 -2.15 -0.90
N ARG A 232 13.85 -1.72 -2.15
CA ARG A 232 13.66 -0.32 -2.56
C ARG A 232 12.22 -0.15 -3.02
N ILE A 233 11.45 0.68 -2.33
CA ILE A 233 10.03 0.88 -2.62
C ILE A 233 9.87 2.10 -3.54
N LEU A 234 9.25 1.90 -4.70
CA LEU A 234 8.84 2.94 -5.63
C LEU A 234 7.31 3.05 -5.60
N ARG A 235 6.80 4.18 -5.11
CA ARG A 235 5.34 4.42 -5.04
C ARG A 235 4.78 4.69 -6.43
N VAL A 236 3.71 3.99 -6.78
CA VAL A 236 2.91 4.21 -8.00
C VAL A 236 1.44 4.42 -7.63
N PRO A 237 0.65 5.17 -8.41
CA PRO A 237 -0.75 5.42 -8.08
C PRO A 237 -1.56 4.12 -8.02
N CYS A 238 -1.26 3.17 -8.91
CA CYS A 238 -1.84 1.84 -8.95
C CYS A 238 -0.79 0.84 -9.42
N SER A 239 -0.89 -0.43 -9.01
CA SER A 239 -0.14 -1.51 -9.66
C SER A 239 -0.43 -1.59 -11.16
N GLY A 240 -1.64 -1.22 -11.58
CA GLY A 240 -2.04 -1.12 -12.99
C GLY A 240 -1.19 -0.18 -13.84
N ARG A 241 -0.53 0.83 -13.24
CA ARG A 241 0.37 1.78 -13.92
C ARG A 241 1.72 1.16 -14.28
N VAL A 242 2.13 0.07 -13.63
CA VAL A 242 3.44 -0.54 -13.87
C VAL A 242 3.45 -1.21 -15.23
N ASP A 243 4.14 -0.59 -16.18
CA ASP A 243 4.36 -1.11 -17.52
C ASP A 243 5.49 -2.17 -17.55
N VAL A 244 5.44 -3.06 -18.55
CA VAL A 244 6.49 -4.01 -18.93
C VAL A 244 7.85 -3.30 -19.06
N LEU A 245 7.89 -2.12 -19.71
CA LEU A 245 9.14 -1.39 -19.88
C LEU A 245 9.77 -0.96 -18.55
N HIS A 246 8.96 -0.62 -17.54
CA HIS A 246 9.49 -0.31 -16.20
C HIS A 246 10.20 -1.50 -15.57
N VAL A 247 9.59 -2.68 -15.67
CA VAL A 247 10.16 -3.92 -15.12
C VAL A 247 11.43 -4.32 -15.87
N LEU A 248 11.43 -4.24 -17.20
CA LEU A 248 12.64 -4.51 -18.00
C LEU A 248 13.76 -3.52 -17.69
N LYS A 249 13.43 -2.23 -17.57
CA LYS A 249 14.39 -1.19 -17.23
C LYS A 249 14.95 -1.35 -15.82
N ALA A 250 14.17 -1.89 -14.88
CA ALA A 250 14.66 -2.26 -13.55
C ALA A 250 15.71 -3.38 -13.63
N PHE A 251 15.44 -4.46 -14.36
CA PHE A 251 16.42 -5.53 -14.57
C PHE A 251 17.69 -5.03 -15.28
N GLN A 252 17.55 -4.20 -16.32
CA GLN A 252 18.69 -3.58 -17.01
C GLN A 252 19.55 -2.68 -16.09
N ASN A 253 18.97 -2.12 -15.03
CA ASN A 253 19.69 -1.33 -14.04
C ASN A 253 20.28 -2.15 -12.89
N GLY A 254 20.25 -3.48 -12.97
CA GLY A 254 20.90 -4.37 -12.00
C GLY A 254 20.02 -4.80 -10.82
N VAL A 255 18.70 -4.64 -10.91
CA VAL A 255 17.78 -5.20 -9.91
C VAL A 255 17.78 -6.73 -10.00
N ASP A 256 17.87 -7.42 -8.88
CA ASP A 256 17.89 -8.89 -8.81
C ASP A 256 16.48 -9.51 -8.81
N GLY A 257 15.51 -8.77 -8.29
CA GLY A 257 14.09 -9.14 -8.34
C GLY A 257 13.16 -7.94 -8.29
N VAL A 258 12.08 -8.02 -9.06
CA VAL A 258 11.03 -7.00 -9.11
C VAL A 258 9.75 -7.57 -8.54
N ILE A 259 9.16 -6.90 -7.55
CA ILE A 259 7.84 -7.23 -7.01
C ILE A 259 6.88 -6.06 -7.22
N ILE A 260 5.70 -6.35 -7.74
CA ILE A 260 4.62 -5.38 -7.90
C ILE A 260 3.59 -5.67 -6.81
N THR A 261 3.24 -4.69 -6.00
CA THR A 261 2.28 -4.87 -4.91
C THR A 261 1.03 -4.02 -5.13
N GLY A 262 -0.13 -4.65 -4.96
CA GLY A 262 -1.44 -4.04 -5.17
C GLY A 262 -2.40 -4.18 -3.99
N CYS A 263 -3.55 -3.52 -4.11
CA CYS A 263 -4.71 -3.82 -3.28
C CYS A 263 -5.17 -5.27 -3.49
N LEU A 264 -5.88 -5.85 -2.51
CA LEU A 264 -6.49 -7.17 -2.65
C LEU A 264 -7.37 -7.25 -3.91
N ILE A 265 -7.38 -8.42 -4.56
CA ILE A 265 -8.24 -8.67 -5.72
C ILE A 265 -9.70 -8.56 -5.27
N GLY A 266 -10.49 -7.74 -5.95
CA GLY A 266 -11.84 -7.34 -5.54
C GLY A 266 -11.90 -5.98 -4.83
N ASP A 267 -10.81 -5.55 -4.20
CA ASP A 267 -10.74 -4.31 -3.41
C ASP A 267 -9.90 -3.21 -4.07
N CYS A 268 -9.68 -3.28 -5.39
CA CYS A 268 -8.88 -2.26 -6.07
C CYS A 268 -9.47 -0.86 -5.88
N HIS A 269 -8.65 0.14 -5.53
CA HIS A 269 -9.11 1.54 -5.48
C HIS A 269 -9.68 1.99 -6.82
N TYR A 270 -9.10 1.49 -7.92
CA TYR A 270 -9.51 1.80 -9.28
C TYR A 270 -10.29 0.67 -9.95
N ILE A 271 -11.05 -0.11 -9.19
CA ILE A 271 -11.92 -1.22 -9.64
C ILE A 271 -11.14 -2.44 -10.16
N ASP A 272 -10.34 -2.33 -11.21
CA ASP A 272 -9.71 -3.49 -11.87
C ASP A 272 -8.21 -3.33 -12.20
N GLY A 273 -7.58 -2.23 -11.80
CA GLY A 273 -6.18 -1.96 -12.14
C GLY A 273 -5.19 -3.02 -11.66
N ASN A 274 -5.46 -3.65 -10.51
CA ASN A 274 -4.64 -4.76 -9.99
C ASN A 274 -4.86 -6.07 -10.75
N VAL A 275 -6.07 -6.34 -11.25
CA VAL A 275 -6.36 -7.51 -12.09
C VAL A 275 -5.61 -7.40 -13.42
N LYS A 276 -5.63 -6.21 -14.05
CA LYS A 276 -4.88 -5.95 -15.29
C LYS A 276 -3.37 -6.08 -15.09
N ALA A 277 -2.85 -5.55 -13.97
CA ALA A 277 -1.44 -5.74 -13.60
C ALA A 277 -1.08 -7.22 -13.43
N LYS A 278 -1.96 -8.02 -12.80
CA LYS A 278 -1.76 -9.46 -12.64
C LYS A 278 -1.63 -10.17 -13.99
N SER A 279 -2.58 -9.94 -14.90
CA SER A 279 -2.54 -10.53 -16.24
C SER A 279 -1.28 -10.11 -17.00
N ARG A 280 -0.86 -8.84 -16.90
CA ARG A 280 0.37 -8.35 -17.51
C ARG A 280 1.62 -9.05 -16.98
N VAL A 281 1.71 -9.24 -15.66
CA VAL A 281 2.82 -9.96 -15.02
C VAL A 281 2.85 -11.43 -15.44
N GLU A 282 1.70 -12.09 -15.50
CA GLU A 282 1.60 -13.49 -15.96
C GLU A 282 2.05 -13.67 -17.41
N VAL A 283 1.69 -12.73 -18.29
CA VAL A 283 2.17 -12.70 -19.68
C VAL A 283 3.67 -12.43 -19.71
N MET A 284 4.14 -11.41 -18.99
CA MET A 284 5.55 -11.02 -18.96
C MET A 284 6.46 -12.15 -18.47
N LYS A 285 6.04 -12.90 -17.44
CA LYS A 285 6.77 -14.08 -16.93
C LYS A 285 7.05 -15.13 -18.00
N LYS A 286 6.17 -15.29 -18.99
CA LYS A 286 6.36 -16.23 -20.11
C LYS A 286 7.43 -15.74 -21.09
N SER A 287 7.64 -14.42 -21.17
CA SER A 287 8.62 -13.80 -22.07
C SER A 287 10.01 -13.64 -21.44
N LEU A 288 10.12 -13.56 -20.11
CA LEU A 288 11.40 -13.39 -19.39
C LEU A 288 12.49 -14.44 -19.74
N PRO A 289 12.18 -15.74 -19.94
CA PRO A 289 13.20 -16.73 -20.30
C PRO A 289 13.90 -16.43 -21.62
N ALA A 290 13.21 -15.82 -22.59
CA ALA A 290 13.78 -15.42 -23.87
C ALA A 290 14.85 -14.31 -23.71
N LEU A 291 14.83 -13.60 -22.59
CA LEU A 291 15.82 -12.58 -22.21
C LEU A 291 16.89 -13.14 -21.25
N GLY A 292 16.90 -14.45 -20.98
CA GLY A 292 17.80 -15.08 -20.01
C GLY A 292 17.47 -14.79 -18.54
N ILE A 293 16.32 -14.17 -18.25
CA ILE A 293 15.87 -13.87 -16.88
C ILE A 293 15.00 -15.02 -16.38
N ASN A 294 15.30 -15.54 -15.18
CA ASN A 294 14.42 -16.50 -14.52
C ASN A 294 13.05 -15.84 -14.18
N PRO A 295 11.90 -16.42 -14.61
CA PRO A 295 10.57 -15.86 -14.35
C PRO A 295 10.22 -15.63 -12.87
N GLU A 296 10.87 -16.35 -11.95
CA GLU A 296 10.70 -16.19 -10.51
C GLU A 296 11.29 -14.87 -9.97
N ARG A 297 12.07 -14.15 -10.78
CA ARG A 297 12.57 -12.80 -10.46
C ARG A 297 11.52 -11.71 -10.58
N LEU A 298 10.35 -12.01 -11.12
CA LEU A 298 9.21 -11.10 -11.17
C LEU A 298 8.09 -11.67 -10.31
N GLU A 299 7.45 -10.86 -9.46
CA GLU A 299 6.31 -11.30 -8.67
C GLU A 299 5.25 -10.21 -8.56
N ILE A 300 3.99 -10.63 -8.37
CA ILE A 300 2.90 -9.72 -8.01
C ILE A 300 2.16 -10.33 -6.82
N ASP A 301 1.93 -9.52 -5.80
CA ASP A 301 1.23 -9.93 -4.59
C ASP A 301 0.45 -8.75 -3.98
N TYR A 302 -0.38 -9.00 -2.97
CA TYR A 302 -1.42 -8.07 -2.53
C TYR A 302 -1.46 -7.90 -1.01
N ALA A 303 -1.54 -6.65 -0.58
CA ALA A 303 -1.71 -6.29 0.82
C ALA A 303 -2.68 -5.10 0.93
N SER A 304 -3.66 -5.21 1.82
CA SER A 304 -4.47 -4.08 2.29
C SER A 304 -3.60 -3.12 3.12
N SER A 305 -4.01 -1.85 3.25
CA SER A 305 -3.33 -0.84 4.07
C SER A 305 -3.18 -1.24 5.54
N SER A 306 -4.02 -2.16 6.03
CA SER A 306 -3.98 -2.69 7.40
C SER A 306 -3.13 -3.96 7.56
N GLU A 307 -2.49 -4.46 6.49
CA GLU A 307 -1.77 -5.74 6.48
C GLU A 307 -0.24 -5.55 6.52
N GLY A 308 0.27 -4.72 7.43
CA GLY A 308 1.71 -4.43 7.54
C GLY A 308 2.58 -5.68 7.78
N GLN A 309 2.12 -6.61 8.64
CA GLN A 309 2.81 -7.88 8.86
C GLN A 309 2.88 -8.74 7.59
N LYS A 310 1.80 -8.78 6.80
CA LYS A 310 1.76 -9.52 5.54
C LYS A 310 2.72 -8.92 4.53
N PHE A 311 2.79 -7.59 4.44
CA PHE A 311 3.74 -6.89 3.58
C PHE A 311 5.19 -7.25 3.95
N ALA A 312 5.55 -7.21 5.24
CA ALA A 312 6.89 -7.60 5.71
C ALA A 312 7.22 -9.07 5.41
N THR A 313 6.27 -9.98 5.63
CA THR A 313 6.42 -11.41 5.30
C THR A 313 6.61 -11.62 3.79
N MET A 314 5.82 -10.94 2.96
CA MET A 314 5.92 -10.98 1.51
C MET A 314 7.30 -10.52 1.02
N MET A 315 7.80 -9.39 1.53
CA MET A 315 9.14 -8.89 1.19
C MET A 315 10.23 -9.87 1.61
N THR A 316 10.15 -10.40 2.84
CA THR A 316 11.10 -11.41 3.35
C THR A 316 11.13 -12.63 2.44
N ASN A 317 9.96 -13.22 2.15
CA ASN A 317 9.86 -14.41 1.31
C ASN A 317 10.40 -14.19 -0.10
N PHE A 318 10.14 -13.02 -0.68
CA PHE A 318 10.66 -12.69 -2.00
C PHE A 318 12.18 -12.52 -1.99
N VAL A 319 12.74 -11.81 -1.01
CA VAL A 319 14.19 -11.65 -0.86
C VAL A 319 14.88 -13.01 -0.72
N GLU A 320 14.37 -13.92 0.12
CA GLU A 320 14.92 -15.28 0.25
C GLU A 320 14.86 -16.08 -1.05
N LYS A 321 13.76 -15.94 -1.81
CA LYS A 321 13.60 -16.56 -3.12
C LYS A 321 14.69 -16.08 -4.08
N ILE A 322 14.90 -14.76 -4.18
CA ILE A 322 15.90 -14.19 -5.08
C ILE A 322 17.32 -14.50 -4.62
N ARG A 323 17.59 -14.54 -3.31
CA ARG A 323 18.91 -14.92 -2.77
C ARG A 323 19.33 -16.31 -3.25
N LYS A 324 18.40 -17.27 -3.31
CA LYS A 324 18.66 -18.63 -3.84
C LYS A 324 18.93 -18.67 -5.34
N LEU A 325 18.37 -17.73 -6.11
CA LEU A 325 18.60 -17.63 -7.56
C LEU A 325 19.93 -16.96 -7.91
N GLY A 326 20.56 -16.28 -6.95
CA GLY A 326 21.80 -15.54 -7.17
C GLY A 326 21.60 -14.21 -7.92
N PRO A 327 22.69 -13.57 -8.38
CA PRO A 327 22.64 -12.27 -9.03
C PRO A 327 21.88 -12.30 -10.36
N ASN A 328 21.31 -11.16 -10.74
CA ASN A 328 20.68 -10.95 -12.04
C ASN A 328 21.66 -11.25 -13.18
N PRO A 329 21.31 -12.14 -14.13
CA PRO A 329 22.17 -12.46 -15.27
C PRO A 329 22.38 -11.30 -16.26
N LEU A 330 21.52 -10.26 -16.22
CA LEU A 330 21.71 -9.03 -17.00
C LEU A 330 22.62 -8.00 -16.30
N GLY A 331 23.17 -8.34 -15.12
CA GLY A 331 24.06 -7.48 -14.37
C GLY A 331 25.23 -6.98 -15.23
N VAL A 332 25.38 -5.66 -15.27
CA VAL A 332 26.39 -4.95 -16.04
C VAL A 332 27.79 -5.44 -15.62
N GLU A 333 28.52 -6.13 -16.51
CA GLU A 333 29.98 -6.18 -16.43
C GLU A 333 30.49 -4.76 -16.25
N GLY A 334 31.31 -4.52 -15.23
CA GLY A 334 31.70 -3.18 -14.79
C GLY A 334 32.10 -2.25 -15.93
N GLY A 335 31.15 -1.46 -16.42
CA GLY A 335 31.41 -0.28 -17.22
C GLY A 335 31.95 0.77 -16.28
N GLY A 336 33.27 0.91 -16.25
CA GLY A 336 33.91 2.08 -15.68
C GLY A 336 33.42 3.31 -16.44
N ASP A 337 32.95 4.29 -15.68
CA ASP A 337 33.12 5.72 -15.88
C ASP A 337 33.19 6.36 -14.48
#